data_AF-A0A350HB38-F1
#
_entry.id   AF-A0A350HB38-F1
#
_cell.length_a   1.000
_cell.length_b   1.000
_cell.length_c   1.000
_cell.angle_alpha   90.00
_cell.angle_beta   90.00
_cell.angle_gamma   90.00
#
_symmetry.space_group_name_H-M   'P 1'
#
loop_
_entity.id
_entity.type
_entity.pdbx_description
1 polymer ?
#
loop_
_entity_poly.entity_id
_entity_poly.type
_entity_poly.pdbx_seq_one_letter_code
_entity_poly.pdbx_strand_id
1 'polypeptide(L)'
;MQNSEKERFIEALNNTKFSYGEKFQGAEKGRKKRIKEKVLDLHGYTSARAEEIVETALRNSKMSAVTQIKIVCGRGIHSDGAPVLRGSVENVLNRMKSYFEKYSVDLNNNFTVIMRKK
;
A
#
# COMPACT_ATOMS: atom_id res chain seq x y z
N MET A 1 30.82 -25.35 -14.50
CA MET A 1 29.70 -24.76 -15.24
C MET A 1 28.46 -24.78 -14.35
N GLN A 2 28.24 -23.75 -13.53
CA GLN A 2 27.06 -23.63 -12.66
C GLN A 2 26.65 -22.15 -12.60
N ASN A 3 26.02 -21.67 -13.68
CA ASN A 3 25.34 -20.37 -13.75
C ASN A 3 23.87 -20.64 -14.15
N SER A 4 23.01 -21.03 -13.20
CA SER A 4 21.62 -21.37 -13.57
C SER A 4 20.51 -20.95 -12.60
N GLU A 5 20.84 -20.30 -11.47
CA GLU A 5 19.81 -19.84 -10.51
C GLU A 5 19.72 -18.33 -10.41
N LYS A 6 20.87 -17.62 -10.36
CA LYS A 6 20.89 -16.15 -10.31
C LYS A 6 20.34 -15.50 -11.58
N GLU A 7 20.66 -16.04 -12.75
CA GLU A 7 20.18 -15.48 -14.03
C GLU A 7 18.68 -15.72 -14.21
N ARG A 8 18.18 -16.87 -13.77
CA ARG A 8 16.74 -17.18 -13.74
C ARG A 8 15.96 -16.27 -12.79
N PHE A 9 16.56 -15.92 -11.66
CA PHE A 9 15.96 -14.99 -10.70
C PHE A 9 15.90 -13.55 -11.26
N ILE A 10 16.94 -13.12 -11.96
CA ILE A 10 16.99 -11.80 -12.63
C ILE A 10 15.99 -11.74 -13.80
N GLU A 11 15.84 -12.83 -14.56
CA GLU A 11 14.87 -12.91 -15.65
C GLU A 11 13.43 -12.91 -15.13
N ALA A 12 13.14 -13.63 -14.03
CA ALA A 12 11.85 -13.57 -13.36
C ALA A 12 11.55 -12.15 -12.85
N LEU A 13 12.51 -11.46 -12.24
CA LEU A 13 12.34 -10.06 -11.82
C LEU A 13 12.11 -9.11 -13.00
N ASN A 14 12.75 -9.35 -14.15
CA ASN A 14 12.58 -8.53 -15.35
C ASN A 14 11.25 -8.79 -16.07
N ASN A 15 10.76 -10.03 -16.12
CA ASN A 15 9.43 -10.36 -16.67
C ASN A 15 8.30 -9.95 -15.70
N THR A 16 8.58 -9.91 -14.40
CA THR A 16 7.66 -9.37 -13.39
C THR A 16 7.86 -7.87 -13.17
N LYS A 17 8.41 -7.13 -14.15
CA LYS A 17 8.35 -5.66 -14.20
C LYS A 17 6.93 -5.19 -14.45
N PHE A 18 6.01 -5.53 -13.55
CA PHE A 18 4.84 -4.69 -13.31
C PHE A 18 5.24 -3.63 -12.29
N SER A 19 5.54 -2.44 -12.84
CA SER A 19 5.14 -1.16 -12.24
C SER A 19 5.74 -0.78 -10.88
N TYR A 20 7.06 -0.93 -10.66
CA TYR A 20 7.70 -0.28 -9.50
C TYR A 20 8.86 0.68 -9.84
N GLY A 21 9.40 0.65 -11.05
CA GLY A 21 10.54 1.49 -11.44
C GLY A 21 10.24 2.69 -12.36
N GLU A 22 9.15 2.67 -13.13
CA GLU A 22 9.00 3.56 -14.30
C GLU A 22 8.14 4.82 -14.11
N LYS A 23 7.74 5.19 -12.89
CA LYS A 23 6.94 6.43 -12.68
C LYS A 23 7.60 7.50 -11.82
N PHE A 24 8.92 7.43 -11.62
CA PHE A 24 9.68 8.45 -10.88
C PHE A 24 10.80 9.13 -11.70
N GLN A 25 10.71 9.12 -13.04
CA GLN A 25 11.46 10.09 -13.86
C GLN A 25 10.55 11.28 -14.15
N GLY A 26 10.80 12.38 -13.43
CA GLY A 26 10.05 13.63 -13.61
C GLY A 26 9.82 14.38 -12.30
N ALA A 27 10.86 14.52 -11.46
CA ALA A 27 10.86 15.57 -10.46
C ALA A 27 11.08 16.93 -11.15
N GLU A 28 10.08 17.37 -11.92
CA GLU A 28 9.98 18.76 -12.31
C GLU A 28 9.85 19.59 -11.04
N LYS A 29 10.74 20.58 -10.85
CA LYS A 29 10.69 21.58 -9.80
C LYS A 29 9.42 22.44 -9.96
N GLY A 30 8.27 21.88 -9.59
CA GLY A 30 6.97 22.53 -9.68
C GLY A 30 6.27 22.45 -8.33
N ARG A 31 6.15 23.59 -7.65
CA ARG A 31 5.22 23.90 -6.55
C ARG A 31 4.92 22.73 -5.60
N LYS A 32 5.60 22.65 -4.44
CA LYS A 32 5.34 21.66 -3.37
C LYS A 32 3.84 21.55 -3.10
N LYS A 33 3.21 20.54 -3.69
CA LYS A 33 1.80 20.21 -3.48
C LYS A 33 1.68 19.87 -2.00
N ARG A 34 0.86 20.60 -1.24
CA ARG A 34 0.62 20.29 0.17
C ARG A 34 -0.09 18.93 0.23
N ILE A 35 0.69 17.86 0.31
CA ILE A 35 0.21 16.51 0.56
C ILE A 35 -0.39 16.53 1.98
N LYS A 36 -1.68 16.27 2.10
CA LYS A 36 -2.29 15.96 3.39
C LYS A 36 -2.24 14.46 3.54
N GLU A 37 -1.27 13.99 4.31
CA GLU A 37 -1.09 12.59 4.67
C GLU A 37 -1.91 12.28 5.93
N LYS A 38 -2.55 11.11 5.94
CA LYS A 38 -3.18 10.53 7.13
C LYS A 38 -2.55 9.18 7.42
N VAL A 39 -2.07 8.96 8.64
CA VAL A 39 -1.54 7.67 9.07
C VAL A 39 -2.62 6.93 9.86
N LEU A 40 -2.88 5.67 9.48
CA LEU A 40 -3.73 4.73 10.20
C LEU A 40 -2.83 3.68 10.81
N ASP A 41 -2.75 3.67 12.13
CA ASP A 41 -2.03 2.62 12.84
C ASP A 41 -3.00 1.50 13.21
N LEU A 42 -2.79 0.34 12.61
CA LEU A 42 -3.60 -0.87 12.82
C LEU A 42 -2.83 -1.93 13.61
N HIS A 43 -1.65 -1.61 14.17
CA HIS A 43 -0.94 -2.57 15.01
C HIS A 43 -1.81 -2.99 16.20
N GLY A 44 -1.84 -4.29 16.48
CA GLY A 44 -2.59 -4.84 17.63
C GLY A 44 -4.11 -4.90 17.45
N TYR A 45 -4.68 -4.43 16.34
CA TYR A 45 -6.11 -4.61 16.06
C TYR A 45 -6.41 -6.00 15.51
N THR A 46 -7.64 -6.47 15.73
CA THR A 46 -8.18 -7.65 15.04
C THR A 46 -8.43 -7.34 13.57
N SER A 47 -8.46 -8.37 12.72
CA SER A 47 -8.77 -8.25 11.28
C SER A 47 -10.09 -7.52 11.04
N ALA A 48 -11.16 -7.92 11.73
CA ALA A 48 -12.47 -7.28 11.59
C ALA A 48 -12.43 -5.78 11.93
N ARG A 49 -11.73 -5.40 13.01
CA ARG A 49 -11.63 -4.00 13.43
C ARG A 49 -10.75 -3.18 12.49
N ALA A 50 -9.67 -3.78 11.99
CA ALA A 50 -8.80 -3.18 10.98
C ALA A 50 -9.57 -2.88 9.70
N GLU A 51 -10.42 -3.81 9.23
CA GLU A 51 -11.25 -3.59 8.04
C GLU A 51 -12.17 -2.38 8.22
N GLU A 52 -12.91 -2.32 9.32
CA GLU A 52 -13.83 -1.22 9.63
C GLU A 52 -13.13 0.15 9.68
N ILE A 53 -11.95 0.21 10.30
CA ILE A 53 -11.15 1.43 10.39
C ILE A 53 -10.71 1.90 9.00
N VAL A 54 -10.22 0.99 8.15
CA VAL A 54 -9.79 1.30 6.79
C VAL A 54 -10.96 1.77 5.94
N GLU A 55 -12.10 1.08 6.00
CA GLU A 55 -13.31 1.47 5.27
C GLU A 55 -13.76 2.87 5.66
N THR A 56 -13.83 3.15 6.95
CA THR A 56 -14.21 4.45 7.50
C THR A 56 -13.22 5.53 7.05
N ALA A 57 -11.92 5.24 7.07
CA ALA A 57 -10.91 6.19 6.66
C ALA A 57 -10.95 6.50 5.15
N LEU A 58 -11.22 5.52 4.29
CA LEU A 58 -11.37 5.75 2.85
C LEU A 58 -12.60 6.61 2.53
N ARG A 59 -13.74 6.35 3.21
CA ARG A 59 -14.96 7.16 3.06
C ARG A 59 -14.73 8.61 3.51
N ASN A 60 -14.15 8.80 4.69
CA ASN A 60 -13.87 10.12 5.24
C ASN A 60 -12.81 10.88 4.41
N SER A 61 -11.83 10.16 3.85
CA SER A 61 -10.80 10.76 3.01
C SER A 61 -11.34 11.25 1.66
N LYS A 62 -12.40 10.64 1.13
CA LYS A 62 -13.08 11.12 -0.08
C LYS A 62 -13.76 12.49 0.13
N MET A 63 -14.22 12.77 1.35
CA MET A 63 -14.87 14.03 1.71
C MET A 63 -13.90 15.10 2.22
N SER A 64 -12.63 14.74 2.45
CA SER A 64 -11.61 15.65 2.98
C SER A 64 -10.51 15.89 1.95
N ALA A 65 -9.67 16.90 2.20
CA ALA A 65 -8.54 17.22 1.31
C ALA A 65 -7.34 16.25 1.50
N VAL A 66 -7.56 15.05 2.05
CA VAL A 66 -6.52 14.03 2.26
C VAL A 66 -6.15 13.43 0.91
N THR A 67 -4.87 13.54 0.56
CA THR A 67 -4.35 13.05 -0.72
C THR A 67 -3.69 11.68 -0.61
N GLN A 68 -3.31 11.29 0.60
CA GLN A 68 -2.56 10.07 0.88
C GLN A 68 -2.94 9.48 2.24
N ILE A 69 -3.11 8.16 2.30
CA ILE A 69 -3.31 7.41 3.54
C ILE A 69 -2.20 6.37 3.67
N LYS A 70 -1.51 6.36 4.81
CA LYS A 70 -0.52 5.34 5.16
C LYS A 70 -1.12 4.40 6.20
N ILE A 71 -1.21 3.12 5.91
CA ILE A 71 -1.82 2.11 6.78
C ILE A 71 -0.71 1.21 7.32
N VAL A 72 -0.51 1.22 8.63
CA VAL A 72 0.53 0.44 9.30
C VAL A 72 -0.09 -0.82 9.89
N CYS A 73 0.18 -1.98 9.27
CA CYS A 73 -0.41 -3.26 9.67
C CYS A 73 0.49 -4.05 10.64
N GLY A 74 1.74 -3.63 10.83
CA GLY A 74 2.72 -4.34 11.66
C GLY A 74 3.40 -5.50 10.92
N ARG A 75 4.62 -5.83 11.39
CA ARG A 75 5.56 -6.74 10.71
C ARG A 75 5.20 -8.25 10.82
N GLY A 76 4.21 -8.64 11.62
CA GLY A 76 3.82 -10.06 11.81
C GLY A 76 4.85 -10.94 12.53
N ILE A 77 5.96 -10.38 12.99
CA ILE A 77 7.12 -11.07 13.60
C ILE A 77 6.86 -11.72 14.97
N HIS A 78 5.70 -11.51 15.59
CA HIS A 78 5.34 -12.08 16.90
C HIS A 78 4.10 -12.99 16.86
N SER A 79 3.54 -13.22 15.68
CA SER A 79 2.43 -14.13 15.48
C SER A 79 2.94 -15.37 14.75
N ASP A 80 2.74 -16.55 15.33
CA ASP A 80 3.08 -17.87 14.76
C ASP A 80 2.37 -18.20 13.42
N GLY A 81 1.65 -17.23 12.84
CA GLY A 81 0.89 -17.34 11.59
C GLY A 81 1.11 -16.13 10.67
N ALA A 82 0.75 -16.31 9.39
CA ALA A 82 0.85 -15.28 8.36
C ALA A 82 0.20 -13.95 8.81
N PRO A 83 0.73 -12.78 8.38
CA PRO A 83 0.20 -11.47 8.79
C PRO A 83 -1.27 -11.32 8.37
N VAL A 84 -2.18 -11.58 9.31
CA VAL A 84 -3.63 -11.64 9.09
C VAL A 84 -4.16 -10.30 8.57
N LEU A 85 -3.60 -9.19 9.05
CA LEU A 85 -4.04 -7.85 8.70
C LEU A 85 -3.75 -7.48 7.25
N ARG A 86 -2.71 -8.05 6.62
CA ARG A 86 -2.41 -7.75 5.22
C ARG A 86 -3.56 -8.18 4.31
N GLY A 87 -4.03 -9.41 4.47
CA GLY A 87 -5.12 -9.95 3.66
C GLY A 87 -6.43 -9.19 3.87
N SER A 88 -6.75 -8.86 5.13
CA SER A 88 -7.93 -8.06 5.47
C SER A 88 -7.90 -6.66 4.83
N VAL A 89 -6.78 -5.94 4.93
CA VAL A 89 -6.66 -4.61 4.35
C VAL A 89 -6.70 -4.67 2.81
N GLU A 90 -6.05 -5.65 2.19
CA GLU A 90 -6.08 -5.84 0.74
C GLU A 90 -7.50 -6.16 0.24
N ASN A 91 -8.26 -6.96 0.98
CA ASN A 91 -9.68 -7.23 0.68
C ASN A 91 -10.51 -5.93 0.70
N VAL A 92 -10.35 -5.10 1.73
CA VAL A 92 -11.04 -3.79 1.79
C VAL A 92 -10.66 -2.91 0.61
N LEU A 93 -9.37 -2.80 0.30
CA LEU A 93 -8.89 -2.00 -0.83
C LEU A 93 -9.44 -2.52 -2.15
N ASN A 94 -9.54 -3.84 -2.32
CA ASN A 94 -10.15 -4.45 -3.50
C ASN A 94 -11.65 -4.15 -3.60
N ARG A 95 -12.41 -4.18 -2.49
CA ARG A 95 -13.83 -3.79 -2.44
C ARG A 95 -14.03 -2.31 -2.75
N MET A 96 -13.09 -1.46 -2.33
CA MET A 96 -13.21 0.00 -2.37
C MET A 96 -12.32 0.69 -3.42
N LYS A 97 -11.95 0.00 -4.51
CA LYS A 97 -11.11 0.55 -5.60
C LYS A 97 -11.59 1.87 -6.20
N SER A 98 -12.88 2.19 -6.08
CA SER A 98 -13.45 3.45 -6.56
C SER A 98 -13.12 4.67 -5.67
N TYR A 99 -12.65 4.46 -4.44
CA TYR A 99 -12.36 5.53 -3.47
C TYR A 99 -10.95 6.09 -3.59
N PHE A 100 -10.02 5.35 -4.20
CA PHE A 100 -8.62 5.75 -4.34
C PHE A 100 -8.15 5.57 -5.79
N GLU A 101 -7.01 6.17 -6.12
CA GLU A 101 -6.40 6.09 -7.45
C GLU A 101 -5.54 4.84 -7.57
N LYS A 102 -4.65 4.63 -6.60
CA LYS A 102 -3.75 3.49 -6.52
C LYS A 102 -3.33 3.25 -5.08
N TYR A 103 -2.81 2.06 -4.79
CA TYR A 103 -2.09 1.79 -3.55
C TYR A 103 -0.79 1.04 -3.83
N SER A 104 0.13 1.07 -2.87
CA SER A 104 1.34 0.28 -2.87
C SER A 104 1.57 -0.34 -1.50
N VAL A 105 2.34 -1.44 -1.46
CA VAL A 105 2.66 -2.17 -0.22
C VAL A 105 4.16 -2.20 -0.05
N ASP A 106 4.68 -1.88 1.13
CA ASP A 106 6.11 -1.95 1.42
C ASP A 106 6.52 -3.30 2.06
N LEU A 107 7.83 -3.50 2.24
CA LEU A 107 8.41 -4.71 2.82
C LEU A 107 7.92 -5.01 4.25
N ASN A 108 7.43 -3.98 4.97
CA ASN A 108 6.88 -4.14 6.31
C ASN A 108 5.35 -4.39 6.32
N ASN A 109 4.74 -4.68 5.16
CA ASN A 109 3.30 -4.85 5.00
C ASN A 109 2.47 -3.60 5.32
N ASN A 110 3.04 -2.40 5.24
CA ASN A 110 2.27 -1.17 5.30
C ASN A 110 1.74 -0.82 3.91
N PHE A 111 0.57 -0.21 3.86
CA PHE A 111 -0.06 0.20 2.63
C PHE A 111 0.05 1.72 2.49
N THR A 112 0.40 2.19 1.31
CA THR A 112 0.28 3.61 0.95
C THR A 112 -0.81 3.74 -0.09
N VAL A 113 -1.91 4.39 0.26
CA VAL A 113 -3.07 4.59 -0.59
C VAL A 113 -3.10 6.03 -1.06
N ILE A 114 -3.12 6.23 -2.38
CA ILE A 114 -3.21 7.55 -3.01
C ILE A 114 -4.66 7.81 -3.36
N MET A 115 -5.25 8.85 -2.77
CA MET A 115 -6.65 9.19 -2.97
C MET A 115 -6.88 9.80 -4.35
N ARG A 116 -8.06 9.57 -4.93
CA ARG A 116 -8.47 10.28 -6.15
C ARG A 116 -8.61 11.76 -5.84
N LYS A 117 -8.12 12.60 -6.75
CA LYS A 117 -8.41 14.03 -6.70
C LYS A 117 -9.87 14.23 -7.08
N LYS A 118 -10.57 15.06 -6.32
CA LYS A 118 -11.87 15.58 -6.72
C LYS A 118 -11.71 16.57 -7.87
#